data_AF-A0A7C3KID4-F1
#
_entry.id   AF-A0A7C3KID4-F1
#
_cell.length_a   1.000
_cell.length_b   1.000
_cell.length_c   1.000
_cell.angle_alpha   90.00
_cell.angle_beta   90.00
_cell.angle_gamma   90.00
#
_symmetry.space_group_name_H-M   'P 1'
#
loop_
_entity.id
_entity.type
_entity.pdbx_description
1 polymer ?
#
loop_
_entity_poly.entity_id
_entity_poly.type
_entity_poly.pdbx_seq_one_letter_code
_entity_poly.pdbx_strand_id
1 'polypeptide(L)'
;MSGFNATTRRRLLRLPLVPSVWEGDRRALSRGGQAMAADWSGDVNAPDGDCILWVDGTQGIVRAMDVVPPDVGAEAVARTLLRAIEQPHSPGMPARPQKIVVRDRELLFFLRGVLQGLDINLDHVPDLPLIDEIFRGFQDAIVNRPPQLPEDFADSLTAKAMETWKLAPWRQLEDHQVIAIEVKHWDIDTFYLSIMGKLGMEYGILMYRSLESLQRFRQTALRSNDSTEAMEAAFLGQDCLFVTFDSPEGEDEFTLSLPSTEGEIEPVFGSLHPLEGMRAVLDEEEAAALEASLEALNRFLKQHSRKFAGGEFPKLSSRFRIPTHDPDAKSVYITVSTLPDISEEMLAMGEEAEAETGEMPYIRDDLVPDNSFLSLGVIPWETLDLIRNGADHYQAVEKITQAGDGLPVIMIQTSRPKAKSLIEQLKEAGGLKGICFNPGEDPYGGDRYDLGLLQANTDDLYLFGEFNEADPVHSAARKKWDQRCKKTKGYCGLIVAKGLTGASRGNPKLGDMIGLFEAKALTSKDLGLGTLQLTLAVDWM
;
A
#
# COMPACT_ATOMS: atom_id res chain seq x y z
N MET A 1 37.69 -1.55 5.27
CA MET A 1 37.81 -0.62 4.12
C MET A 1 36.40 -0.32 3.64
N SER A 2 35.82 0.81 4.07
CA SER A 2 34.43 1.22 3.85
C SER A 2 34.35 2.32 2.79
N GLY A 3 34.74 2.00 1.55
CA GLY A 3 34.60 2.89 0.40
C GLY A 3 33.43 2.44 -0.48
N PHE A 4 32.91 3.34 -1.32
CA PHE A 4 31.93 2.92 -2.34
C PHE A 4 32.51 1.82 -3.22
N ASN A 5 31.65 0.87 -3.63
CA ASN A 5 32.06 -0.18 -4.54
C ASN A 5 32.51 0.41 -5.89
N ALA A 6 33.27 -0.38 -6.66
CA ALA A 6 33.85 0.09 -7.92
C ALA A 6 32.80 0.49 -8.97
N THR A 7 31.61 -0.10 -8.94
CA THR A 7 30.51 0.21 -9.86
C THR A 7 29.89 1.57 -9.55
N THR A 8 29.54 1.84 -8.29
CA THR A 8 29.04 3.14 -7.84
C THR A 8 30.05 4.25 -8.12
N ARG A 9 31.34 4.04 -7.83
CA ARG A 9 32.37 5.04 -8.14
C ARG A 9 32.45 5.38 -9.62
N ARG A 10 32.39 4.39 -10.51
CA ARG A 10 32.38 4.63 -11.97
C ARG A 10 31.15 5.39 -12.42
N ARG A 11 29.98 5.13 -11.81
CA ARG A 11 28.73 5.84 -12.10
C ARG A 11 28.82 7.31 -11.70
N LEU A 12 29.28 7.59 -10.48
CA LEU A 12 29.47 8.95 -9.97
C LEU A 12 30.49 9.73 -10.81
N LEU A 13 31.61 9.12 -11.22
CA LEU A 13 32.62 9.77 -12.06
C LEU A 13 32.10 10.20 -13.45
N ARG A 14 30.99 9.64 -13.94
CA ARG A 14 30.35 10.07 -15.20
C ARG A 14 29.58 11.38 -15.07
N LEU A 15 29.22 11.75 -13.85
CA LEU A 15 28.49 12.99 -13.58
C LEU A 15 29.43 14.20 -13.66
N PRO A 16 28.90 15.36 -14.10
CA PRO A 16 29.69 16.59 -14.21
C PRO A 16 30.22 17.01 -12.84
N LEU A 17 31.48 17.43 -12.80
CA LEU A 17 32.06 18.09 -11.63
C LEU A 17 31.71 19.57 -11.70
N VAL A 18 30.91 20.06 -10.77
CA VAL A 18 30.48 21.45 -10.70
C VAL A 18 31.35 22.24 -9.70
N PRO A 19 31.70 23.51 -9.98
CA PRO A 19 32.49 24.35 -9.08
C PRO A 19 31.64 24.89 -7.93
N SER A 20 30.94 24.00 -7.23
CA SER A 20 30.09 24.31 -6.08
C SER A 20 30.70 23.80 -4.78
N VAL A 21 30.33 24.46 -3.69
CA VAL A 21 30.59 24.03 -2.31
C VAL A 21 29.28 23.55 -1.74
N TRP A 22 29.22 22.31 -1.28
CA TRP A 22 28.03 21.76 -0.64
C TRP A 22 28.22 21.69 0.88
N GLU A 23 27.18 22.06 1.61
CA GLU A 23 27.11 21.92 3.06
C GLU A 23 26.36 20.64 3.41
N GLY A 24 26.88 19.88 4.36
CA GLY A 24 26.26 18.65 4.86
C GLY A 24 26.26 18.60 6.38
N ASP A 25 25.12 18.26 6.95
CA ASP A 25 25.01 18.05 8.40
C ASP A 25 23.96 16.99 8.75
N ARG A 26 24.09 16.46 9.96
CA ARG A 26 23.09 15.60 10.60
C ARG A 26 22.74 16.20 11.95
N ARG A 27 21.47 16.51 12.19
CA ARG A 27 21.00 17.09 13.47
C ARG A 27 19.68 16.50 13.90
N ALA A 28 19.50 16.37 15.21
CA ALA A 28 18.22 16.03 15.80
C ALA A 28 17.18 17.11 15.45
N LEU A 29 16.01 16.69 14.96
CA LEU A 29 14.84 17.57 14.84
C LEU A 29 14.14 17.66 16.20
N SER A 30 13.78 18.88 16.60
CA SER A 30 12.80 19.08 17.69
C SER A 30 11.44 18.52 17.28
N ARG A 31 10.66 17.95 18.21
CA ARG A 31 9.36 17.27 17.95
C ARG A 31 8.43 17.97 16.95
N GLY A 32 8.32 19.30 16.97
CA GLY A 32 7.47 20.01 16.00
C GLY A 32 8.02 20.08 14.56
N GLY A 33 9.33 19.93 14.36
CA GLY A 33 10.01 20.07 13.05
C GLY A 33 9.96 18.79 12.23
N GLN A 34 9.51 17.70 12.86
CA GLN A 34 9.38 16.38 12.28
C GLN A 34 8.16 16.34 11.33
N ALA A 35 7.02 16.91 11.74
CA ALA A 35 5.83 17.02 10.88
C ALA A 35 6.10 17.83 9.61
N MET A 36 6.91 18.90 9.69
CA MET A 36 7.29 19.67 8.50
C MET A 36 8.36 18.96 7.65
N ALA A 37 9.25 18.18 8.26
CA ALA A 37 10.21 17.39 7.50
C ALA A 37 9.51 16.26 6.72
N ALA A 38 8.48 15.65 7.31
CA ALA A 38 7.60 14.65 6.70
C ALA A 38 6.87 15.18 5.44
N ASP A 39 6.29 16.39 5.53
CA ASP A 39 5.65 17.08 4.38
C ASP A 39 6.62 17.30 3.20
N TRP A 40 7.92 17.46 3.48
CA TRP A 40 8.95 17.74 2.47
C TRP A 40 9.70 16.50 1.98
N SER A 41 9.81 15.45 2.81
CA SER A 41 10.34 14.15 2.41
C SER A 41 9.32 13.30 1.66
N GLY A 42 8.04 13.68 1.70
CA GLY A 42 6.93 12.89 1.15
C GLY A 42 6.70 11.60 1.93
N ASP A 43 7.18 11.55 3.18
CA ASP A 43 7.13 10.37 4.03
C ASP A 43 6.42 10.76 5.33
N VAL A 44 5.13 10.43 5.40
CA VAL A 44 4.21 10.79 6.49
C VAL A 44 4.60 10.09 7.82
N ASN A 45 5.49 9.10 7.73
CA ASN A 45 5.85 8.19 8.80
C ASN A 45 7.25 8.41 9.39
N ALA A 46 7.75 9.65 9.43
CA ALA A 46 9.08 9.91 10.00
C ALA A 46 9.08 9.69 11.53
N PRO A 47 9.73 8.63 12.07
CA PRO A 47 9.86 8.45 13.52
C PRO A 47 10.77 9.54 14.12
N ASP A 48 10.78 9.67 15.45
CA ASP A 48 11.71 10.51 16.21
C ASP A 48 13.15 10.32 15.67
N GLY A 49 13.66 11.31 14.93
CA GLY A 49 14.82 11.09 14.04
C GLY A 49 15.76 12.28 13.88
N ASP A 50 16.98 11.96 13.47
CA ASP A 50 17.97 12.91 12.99
C ASP A 50 17.69 13.26 11.53
N CYS A 51 17.64 14.56 11.23
CA CYS A 51 17.57 15.06 9.86
C CYS A 51 18.97 15.21 9.27
N ILE A 52 19.15 14.64 8.09
CA ILE A 52 20.34 14.73 7.26
C ILE A 52 20.02 15.67 6.11
N LEU A 53 20.82 16.72 5.96
CA LEU A 53 20.66 17.73 4.91
C LEU A 53 21.91 17.87 4.06
N TRP A 54 21.70 18.00 2.75
CA TRP A 54 22.72 18.35 1.76
C TRP A 54 22.28 19.57 0.96
N VAL A 55 23.00 20.67 1.10
CA VAL A 55 22.66 21.97 0.51
C VAL A 55 23.76 22.41 -0.44
N ASP A 56 23.38 22.90 -1.62
CA ASP A 56 24.31 23.57 -2.52
C ASP A 56 24.53 25.00 -2.08
N GLY A 57 25.70 25.29 -1.51
CA GLY A 57 26.01 26.62 -1.00
C GLY A 57 26.21 27.68 -2.06
N THR A 58 26.41 27.31 -3.33
CA THR A 58 26.51 28.27 -4.43
C THR A 58 25.17 28.63 -5.03
N GLN A 59 24.21 27.71 -4.98
CA GLN A 59 22.87 27.90 -5.55
C GLN A 59 21.79 28.18 -4.50
N GLY A 60 22.08 27.96 -3.21
CA GLY A 60 21.12 28.10 -2.11
C GLY A 60 19.99 27.08 -2.17
N ILE A 61 20.21 25.91 -2.76
CA ILE A 61 19.18 24.88 -2.94
C ILE A 61 19.46 23.67 -2.06
N VAL A 62 18.40 23.11 -1.47
CA VAL A 62 18.47 21.79 -0.83
C VAL A 62 18.52 20.73 -1.93
N ARG A 63 19.58 19.93 -1.95
CA ARG A 63 19.78 18.87 -2.96
C ARG A 63 19.22 17.54 -2.52
N ALA A 64 19.29 17.23 -1.23
CA ALA A 64 18.61 16.08 -0.63
C ALA A 64 18.40 16.31 0.87
N MET A 65 17.33 15.73 1.38
CA MET A 65 17.00 15.66 2.80
C MET A 65 16.57 14.24 3.13
N ASP A 66 16.86 13.76 4.33
CA ASP A 66 16.41 12.46 4.82
C ASP A 66 16.23 12.53 6.33
N VAL A 67 15.18 11.91 6.87
CA VAL A 67 14.95 11.80 8.32
C VAL A 67 15.18 10.34 8.69
N VAL A 68 16.12 10.09 9.60
CA VAL A 68 16.48 8.72 10.00
C VAL A 68 16.42 8.57 11.53
N PRO A 69 16.07 7.38 12.04
CA PRO A 69 16.19 7.09 13.46
C PRO A 69 17.61 7.37 14.01
N PRO A 70 17.75 7.80 15.28
CA PRO A 70 19.04 8.22 15.85
C PRO A 70 20.06 7.08 15.97
N ASP A 71 19.60 5.83 16.02
CA ASP A 71 20.44 4.62 16.08
C ASP A 71 21.07 4.24 14.73
N VAL A 72 20.59 4.81 13.63
CA VAL A 72 21.16 4.59 12.29
C VAL A 72 22.55 5.20 12.21
N GLY A 73 23.52 4.44 11.69
CA GLY A 73 24.92 4.84 11.58
C GLY A 73 25.19 5.95 10.56
N ALA A 74 26.48 6.33 10.44
CA ALA A 74 26.92 7.35 9.49
C ALA A 74 26.70 6.96 8.00
N GLU A 75 26.41 5.68 7.71
CA GLU A 75 26.08 5.24 6.35
C GLU A 75 24.86 5.95 5.76
N ALA A 76 23.88 6.33 6.60
CA ALA A 76 22.73 7.10 6.14
C ALA A 76 23.15 8.42 5.50
N VAL A 77 24.12 9.12 6.12
CA VAL A 77 24.62 10.39 5.59
C VAL A 77 25.27 10.23 4.22
N ALA A 78 25.99 9.13 3.99
CA ALA A 78 26.54 8.79 2.69
C ALA A 78 25.46 8.41 1.67
N ARG A 79 24.41 7.71 2.08
CA ARG A 79 23.26 7.35 1.21
C ARG A 79 22.50 8.59 0.76
N THR A 80 22.21 9.53 1.67
CA THR A 80 21.56 10.79 1.32
C THR A 80 22.44 11.65 0.42
N LEU A 81 23.77 11.62 0.61
CA LEU A 81 24.71 12.30 -0.29
C LEU A 81 24.68 11.71 -1.71
N LEU A 82 24.59 10.38 -1.84
CA LEU A 82 24.43 9.74 -3.14
C LEU A 82 23.16 10.19 -3.83
N ARG A 83 22.04 10.28 -3.10
CA ARG A 83 20.79 10.85 -3.63
C ARG A 83 20.99 12.29 -4.09
N ALA A 84 21.64 13.15 -3.29
CA ALA A 84 21.95 14.53 -3.68
C ALA A 84 22.78 14.65 -4.98
N ILE A 85 23.64 13.65 -5.26
CA ILE A 85 24.49 13.61 -6.46
C ILE A 85 23.74 13.05 -7.67
N GLU A 86 22.99 11.95 -7.50
CA GLU A 86 22.41 11.17 -8.59
C GLU A 86 20.95 11.52 -8.89
N GLN A 87 20.19 11.88 -7.87
CA GLN A 87 18.75 12.17 -7.90
C GLN A 87 18.40 13.35 -6.97
N PRO A 88 18.96 14.56 -7.22
CA PRO A 88 18.67 15.72 -6.37
C PRO A 88 17.21 16.15 -6.46
N HIS A 89 16.71 16.79 -5.40
CA HIS A 89 15.40 17.45 -5.41
C HIS A 89 15.37 18.55 -6.48
N SER A 90 14.23 18.71 -7.15
CA SER A 90 14.00 19.79 -8.12
C SER A 90 14.18 21.15 -7.43
N PRO A 91 14.89 22.14 -8.00
CA PRO A 91 15.38 22.24 -9.39
C PRO A 91 16.82 21.72 -9.62
N GLY A 92 17.39 20.96 -8.69
CA GLY A 92 18.75 20.43 -8.79
C GLY A 92 18.93 19.46 -9.96
N MET A 93 20.09 19.50 -10.62
CA MET A 93 20.49 18.52 -11.66
C MET A 93 21.60 17.59 -11.17
N PRO A 94 21.62 16.30 -11.57
CA PRO A 94 22.66 15.36 -11.13
C PRO A 94 24.08 15.86 -11.40
N ALA A 95 24.89 15.99 -10.35
CA ALA A 95 26.24 16.55 -10.43
C ALA A 95 27.08 16.19 -9.19
N ARG A 96 28.41 16.24 -9.33
CA ARG A 96 29.37 16.11 -8.21
C ARG A 96 29.90 17.48 -7.79
N PRO A 97 29.92 17.81 -6.50
CA PRO A 97 30.53 19.05 -6.03
C PRO A 97 32.05 19.00 -6.10
N GLN A 98 32.68 20.17 -6.27
CA GLN A 98 34.13 20.30 -6.14
C GLN A 98 34.56 20.25 -4.67
N LYS A 99 33.69 20.71 -3.76
CA LYS A 99 33.98 20.77 -2.34
C LYS A 99 32.75 20.45 -1.50
N ILE A 100 32.95 19.68 -0.43
CA ILE A 100 31.97 19.44 0.61
C ILE A 100 32.54 19.96 1.93
N VAL A 101 31.69 20.66 2.70
CA VAL A 101 31.97 21.08 4.07
C VAL A 101 30.98 20.43 5.02
N VAL A 102 31.48 19.96 6.15
CA VAL A 102 30.66 19.36 7.21
C VAL A 102 31.04 19.93 8.57
N ARG A 103 30.09 19.90 9.50
CA ARG A 103 30.27 20.42 10.85
C ARG A 103 31.03 19.48 11.76
N ASP A 104 30.72 18.18 11.68
CA ASP A 104 31.32 17.17 12.54
C ASP A 104 32.64 16.62 11.96
N ARG A 105 33.66 16.54 12.80
CA ARG A 105 34.97 15.96 12.47
C ARG A 105 34.88 14.45 12.25
N GLU A 106 34.05 13.74 13.02
CA GLU A 106 33.87 12.30 12.86
C GLU A 106 33.24 12.00 11.49
N LEU A 107 32.21 12.76 11.13
CA LEU A 107 31.59 12.71 9.80
C LEU A 107 32.60 13.03 8.69
N LEU A 108 33.47 14.04 8.88
CA LEU A 108 34.53 14.34 7.91
C LEU A 108 35.46 13.15 7.68
N PHE A 109 35.91 12.47 8.75
CA PHE A 109 36.78 11.29 8.62
C PHE A 109 36.09 10.13 7.92
N PHE A 110 34.82 9.90 8.24
CA PHE A 110 33.99 8.89 7.58
C PHE A 110 33.86 9.18 6.08
N LEU A 111 33.45 10.39 5.70
CA LEU A 111 33.27 10.79 4.31
C LEU A 111 34.58 10.77 3.51
N ARG A 112 35.72 11.06 4.14
CA ARG A 112 37.04 10.94 3.49
C ARG A 112 37.35 9.51 3.03
N GLY A 113 36.94 8.51 3.82
CA GLY A 113 37.05 7.10 3.42
C GLY A 113 36.07 6.74 2.31
N VAL A 114 34.82 7.19 2.43
CA VAL A 114 33.74 6.85 1.50
C VAL A 114 33.94 7.47 0.11
N LEU A 115 34.32 8.75 0.05
CA LEU A 115 34.44 9.55 -1.18
C LEU A 115 35.80 9.44 -1.87
N GLN A 116 36.64 8.49 -1.45
CA GLN A 116 38.00 8.35 -1.95
C GLN A 116 38.02 8.19 -3.48
N GLY A 117 38.62 9.16 -4.15
CA GLY A 117 38.85 9.15 -5.59
C GLY A 117 37.65 9.51 -6.46
N LEU A 118 36.74 10.35 -5.93
CA LEU A 118 35.69 11.05 -6.65
C LEU A 118 36.03 12.51 -7.02
N ASP A 119 37.26 12.94 -6.75
CA ASP A 119 37.76 14.31 -6.96
C ASP A 119 36.95 15.39 -6.22
N ILE A 120 36.44 15.06 -5.03
CA ILE A 120 35.70 15.95 -4.14
C ILE A 120 36.60 16.33 -2.95
N ASN A 121 36.79 17.64 -2.72
CA ASN A 121 37.53 18.13 -1.56
C ASN A 121 36.65 18.16 -0.32
N LEU A 122 37.17 17.70 0.83
CA LEU A 122 36.43 17.59 2.08
C LEU A 122 37.09 18.40 3.19
N ASP A 123 36.35 19.39 3.70
CA ASP A 123 36.78 20.27 4.79
C ASP A 123 35.79 20.27 5.96
N HIS A 124 36.28 20.61 7.14
CA HIS A 124 35.45 20.84 8.33
C HIS A 124 35.28 22.33 8.57
N VAL A 125 34.04 22.77 8.79
CA VAL A 125 33.72 24.15 9.17
C VAL A 125 32.78 24.11 10.38
N PRO A 126 33.06 24.85 11.47
CA PRO A 126 32.28 24.76 12.71
C PRO A 126 30.84 25.27 12.56
N ASP A 127 30.60 26.17 11.61
CA ASP A 127 29.31 26.81 11.35
C ASP A 127 28.93 26.56 9.88
N LEU A 128 27.67 26.18 9.64
CA LEU A 128 27.13 25.86 8.31
C LEU A 128 25.96 26.81 8.05
N PRO A 129 26.22 28.04 7.60
CA PRO A 129 25.26 29.15 7.67
C PRO A 129 23.93 28.87 6.95
N LEU A 130 23.94 28.10 5.86
CA LEU A 130 22.71 27.78 5.12
C LEU A 130 21.90 26.71 5.83
N ILE A 131 22.57 25.67 6.33
CA ILE A 131 21.92 24.65 7.14
C ILE A 131 21.39 25.28 8.45
N ASP A 132 22.16 26.16 9.09
CA ASP A 132 21.77 26.87 10.30
C ASP A 132 20.51 27.73 10.07
N GLU A 133 20.41 28.40 8.92
CA GLU A 133 19.24 29.18 8.54
C GLU A 133 18.00 28.30 8.29
N ILE A 134 18.16 27.16 7.61
CA ILE A 134 17.08 26.20 7.37
C ILE A 134 16.53 25.65 8.71
N PHE A 135 17.42 25.20 9.61
CA PHE A 135 17.00 24.70 10.91
C PHE A 135 16.37 25.79 11.79
N ARG A 136 16.85 27.04 11.70
CA ARG A 136 16.20 28.17 12.38
C ARG A 136 14.80 28.42 11.80
N GLY A 137 14.65 28.35 10.48
CA GLY A 137 13.35 28.44 9.82
C GLY A 137 12.37 27.36 10.29
N PHE A 138 12.83 26.11 10.44
CA PHE A 138 12.02 25.05 11.04
C PHE A 138 11.62 25.39 12.48
N GLN A 139 12.56 25.83 13.31
CA GLN A 139 12.27 26.22 14.70
C GLN A 139 11.26 27.37 14.79
N ASP A 140 11.42 28.41 13.96
CA ASP A 140 10.50 29.56 13.93
C ASP A 140 9.10 29.15 13.45
N ALA A 141 8.99 28.24 12.48
CA ALA A 141 7.70 27.73 12.00
C ALA A 141 6.98 26.87 13.06
N ILE A 142 7.72 26.12 13.87
CA ILE A 142 7.18 25.31 14.98
C ILE A 142 6.69 26.20 16.10
N VAL A 143 7.51 27.18 16.53
CA VAL A 143 7.20 28.06 17.66
C VAL A 143 6.00 28.95 17.34
N ASN A 144 5.80 29.29 16.06
CA ASN A 144 4.66 30.08 15.61
C ASN A 144 3.52 29.22 15.01
N ARG A 145 3.53 27.89 15.20
CA ARG A 145 2.43 27.04 14.71
C ARG A 145 1.16 27.39 15.49
N PRO A 146 0.09 27.86 14.83
CA PRO A 146 -1.19 28.04 15.50
C PRO A 146 -1.66 26.68 16.03
N PRO A 147 -2.29 26.63 17.23
CA PRO A 147 -2.85 25.39 17.74
C PRO A 147 -3.87 24.82 16.74
N GLN A 148 -3.98 23.49 16.65
CA GLN A 148 -4.92 22.83 15.72
C GLN A 148 -6.39 23.20 15.99
N LEU A 149 -6.68 23.48 17.26
CA LEU A 149 -7.99 23.90 17.73
C LEU A 149 -7.87 25.24 18.46
N PRO A 150 -8.90 26.10 18.38
CA PRO A 150 -8.99 27.26 19.26
C PRO A 150 -9.03 26.82 20.73
N GLU A 151 -8.39 27.59 21.62
CA GLU A 151 -8.21 27.23 23.04
C GLU A 151 -9.55 26.95 23.75
N ASP A 152 -10.60 27.71 23.42
CA ASP A 152 -11.93 27.57 24.03
C ASP A 152 -12.64 26.25 23.68
N PHE A 153 -12.26 25.62 22.56
CA PHE A 153 -12.89 24.41 22.04
C PHE A 153 -12.03 23.15 22.22
N ALA A 154 -10.72 23.30 22.43
CA ALA A 154 -9.77 22.19 22.42
C ALA A 154 -10.17 21.04 23.38
N ASP A 155 -10.40 21.35 24.65
CA ASP A 155 -10.75 20.33 25.66
C ASP A 155 -12.12 19.68 25.39
N SER A 156 -13.11 20.50 25.04
CA SER A 156 -14.49 20.02 24.82
C SER A 156 -14.57 19.14 23.57
N LEU A 157 -13.99 19.59 22.46
CA LEU A 157 -14.00 18.87 21.18
C LEU A 157 -13.26 17.54 21.30
N THR A 158 -12.09 17.53 21.94
CA THR A 158 -11.32 16.31 22.23
C THR A 158 -12.14 15.33 23.05
N ALA A 159 -12.82 15.81 24.10
CA ALA A 159 -13.70 14.95 24.92
C ALA A 159 -14.87 14.36 24.11
N LYS A 160 -15.44 15.11 23.17
CA LYS A 160 -16.52 14.63 22.27
C LYS A 160 -16.04 13.64 21.25
N ALA A 161 -14.88 13.86 20.63
CA ALA A 161 -14.26 12.89 19.74
C ALA A 161 -13.96 11.58 20.47
N MET A 162 -13.41 11.64 21.69
CA MET A 162 -13.15 10.46 22.51
C MET A 162 -14.43 9.75 22.97
N GLU A 163 -15.54 10.48 23.14
CA GLU A 163 -16.85 9.88 23.37
C GLU A 163 -17.32 9.10 22.12
N THR A 164 -17.12 9.66 20.93
CA THR A 164 -17.42 8.97 19.68
C THR A 164 -16.57 7.71 19.49
N TRP A 165 -15.28 7.79 19.82
CA TRP A 165 -14.38 6.63 19.85
C TRP A 165 -14.91 5.50 20.72
N LYS A 166 -15.37 5.81 21.94
CA LYS A 166 -15.96 4.83 22.85
C LYS A 166 -17.27 4.22 22.34
N LEU A 167 -18.05 4.99 21.56
CA LEU A 167 -19.27 4.48 20.94
C LEU A 167 -18.97 3.56 19.74
N ALA A 168 -17.78 3.69 19.14
CA ALA A 168 -17.28 2.86 18.05
C ALA A 168 -18.30 2.67 16.91
N PRO A 169 -18.81 3.76 16.30
CA PRO A 169 -19.86 3.67 15.29
C PRO A 169 -19.46 2.83 14.07
N TRP A 170 -18.19 2.81 13.70
CA TRP A 170 -17.59 1.97 12.65
C TRP A 170 -17.80 0.45 12.84
N ARG A 171 -18.14 -0.01 14.06
CA ARG A 171 -18.50 -1.42 14.27
C ARG A 171 -19.92 -1.77 13.82
N GLN A 172 -20.77 -0.76 13.64
CA GLN A 172 -22.20 -0.92 13.36
C GLN A 172 -22.59 -0.30 12.02
N LEU A 173 -21.85 0.72 11.58
CA LEU A 173 -22.13 1.49 10.39
C LEU A 173 -21.06 1.23 9.33
N GLU A 174 -21.51 1.20 8.08
CA GLU A 174 -20.64 1.06 6.91
C GLU A 174 -20.34 2.43 6.31
N ASP A 175 -19.26 2.52 5.55
CA ASP A 175 -18.80 3.74 4.87
C ASP A 175 -19.88 4.36 3.95
N HIS A 176 -20.69 3.50 3.32
CA HIS A 176 -21.78 3.88 2.42
C HIS A 176 -23.03 4.37 3.15
N GLN A 177 -23.13 4.17 4.46
CA GLN A 177 -24.30 4.54 5.24
C GLN A 177 -24.25 6.02 5.65
N VAL A 178 -25.05 6.83 4.96
CA VAL A 178 -25.02 8.29 5.10
C VAL A 178 -25.94 8.79 6.22
N ILE A 179 -25.40 9.66 7.08
CA ILE A 179 -26.14 10.37 8.12
C ILE A 179 -26.14 11.87 7.81
N ALA A 180 -27.32 12.49 7.73
CA ALA A 180 -27.44 13.95 7.67
C ALA A 180 -27.53 14.58 9.06
N ILE A 181 -26.77 15.64 9.28
CA ILE A 181 -26.82 16.51 10.45
C ILE A 181 -27.20 17.92 9.99
N GLU A 182 -28.47 18.29 10.16
CA GLU A 182 -28.99 19.61 9.85
C GLU A 182 -28.67 20.57 11.00
N VAL A 183 -27.84 21.59 10.73
CA VAL A 183 -27.36 22.56 11.72
C VAL A 183 -28.06 23.91 11.54
N LYS A 184 -28.16 24.41 10.30
CA LYS A 184 -28.75 25.72 9.93
C LYS A 184 -28.18 26.88 10.75
N HIS A 185 -26.86 26.85 10.96
CA HIS A 185 -26.12 27.83 11.74
C HIS A 185 -24.64 27.77 11.32
N TRP A 186 -23.86 28.84 11.56
CA TRP A 186 -22.46 28.98 11.09
C TRP A 186 -22.28 28.79 9.58
N ASP A 187 -23.22 29.33 8.79
CA ASP A 187 -23.29 29.17 7.33
C ASP A 187 -23.31 27.71 6.83
N ILE A 188 -23.67 26.78 7.72
CA ILE A 188 -23.82 25.36 7.41
C ILE A 188 -25.29 24.97 7.50
N ASP A 189 -25.85 24.59 6.35
CA ASP A 189 -27.20 24.04 6.29
C ASP A 189 -27.25 22.61 6.84
N THR A 190 -26.45 21.71 6.26
CA THR A 190 -26.45 20.29 6.60
C THR A 190 -25.09 19.66 6.33
N PHE A 191 -24.57 18.89 7.29
CA PHE A 191 -23.45 17.99 7.07
C PHE A 191 -23.95 16.61 6.65
N TYR A 192 -23.25 15.99 5.70
CA TYR A 192 -23.45 14.60 5.31
C TYR A 192 -22.27 13.78 5.84
N LEU A 193 -22.52 12.88 6.77
CA LEU A 193 -21.51 12.07 7.42
C LEU A 193 -21.29 10.75 6.70
N SER A 194 -20.01 10.40 6.52
CA SER A 194 -19.53 9.06 6.24
C SER A 194 -18.57 8.63 7.36
N ILE A 195 -18.66 7.37 7.77
CA ILE A 195 -17.92 6.82 8.91
C ILE A 195 -16.96 5.75 8.38
N MET A 196 -15.67 5.97 8.59
CA MET A 196 -14.59 5.10 8.15
C MET A 196 -14.15 4.15 9.27
N GLY A 197 -13.69 2.96 8.90
CA GLY A 197 -13.02 2.03 9.82
C GLY A 197 -13.72 0.71 10.11
N LYS A 198 -14.73 0.33 9.33
CA LYS A 198 -15.38 -0.98 9.48
C LYS A 198 -14.40 -2.15 9.29
N LEU A 199 -13.39 -1.98 8.44
CA LEU A 199 -12.35 -2.97 8.15
C LEU A 199 -11.07 -2.81 9.00
N GLY A 200 -11.05 -1.81 9.89
CA GLY A 200 -10.15 -1.79 11.04
C GLY A 200 -8.72 -1.27 10.80
N MET A 201 -8.46 -0.64 9.65
CA MET A 201 -7.15 -0.05 9.33
C MET A 201 -7.05 1.41 9.79
N GLU A 202 -8.04 2.25 9.44
CA GLU A 202 -8.14 3.64 9.89
C GLU A 202 -9.54 3.94 10.40
N TYR A 203 -9.65 4.72 11.47
CA TYR A 203 -10.93 5.12 12.05
C TYR A 203 -11.13 6.61 11.89
N GLY A 204 -12.26 7.00 11.31
CA GLY A 204 -12.52 8.41 11.06
C GLY A 204 -13.98 8.74 10.78
N ILE A 205 -14.29 10.03 10.87
CA ILE A 205 -15.59 10.60 10.56
C ILE A 205 -15.35 11.76 9.61
N LEU A 206 -15.95 11.67 8.42
CA LEU A 206 -15.93 12.71 7.41
C LEU A 206 -17.30 13.40 7.38
N MET A 207 -17.32 14.72 7.58
CA MET A 207 -18.52 15.56 7.55
C MET A 207 -18.50 16.46 6.32
N TYR A 208 -19.13 16.01 5.23
CA TYR A 208 -19.19 16.74 3.98
C TYR A 208 -20.17 17.91 4.08
N ARG A 209 -19.75 19.09 3.60
CA ARG A 209 -20.60 20.30 3.57
C ARG A 209 -21.72 20.23 2.53
N SER A 210 -21.61 19.33 1.55
CA SER A 210 -22.62 19.12 0.52
C SER A 210 -22.75 17.64 0.15
N LEU A 211 -23.96 17.24 -0.29
CA LEU A 211 -24.19 15.89 -0.80
C LEU A 211 -23.40 15.63 -2.09
N GLU A 212 -23.25 16.65 -2.94
CA GLU A 212 -22.49 16.55 -4.18
C GLU A 212 -21.02 16.20 -3.90
N SER A 213 -20.42 16.79 -2.86
CA SER A 213 -19.05 16.50 -2.45
C SER A 213 -18.87 15.02 -2.06
N LEU A 214 -19.81 14.47 -1.29
CA LEU A 214 -19.82 13.05 -0.92
C LEU A 214 -19.96 12.14 -2.15
N GLN A 215 -20.92 12.44 -3.03
CA GLN A 215 -21.17 11.65 -4.24
C GLN A 215 -19.98 11.69 -5.21
N ARG A 216 -19.38 12.88 -5.40
CA ARG A 216 -18.22 13.06 -6.27
C ARG A 216 -17.02 12.29 -5.72
N PHE A 217 -16.78 12.32 -4.42
CA PHE A 217 -15.69 11.55 -3.82
C PHE A 217 -15.89 10.05 -4.10
N ARG A 218 -17.08 9.51 -3.83
CA ARG A 218 -17.35 8.09 -4.03
C ARG A 218 -17.24 7.68 -5.51
N GLN A 219 -17.80 8.46 -6.43
CA GLN A 219 -17.65 8.21 -7.88
C GLN A 219 -16.19 8.28 -8.33
N THR A 220 -15.40 9.18 -7.76
CA THR A 220 -14.00 9.35 -8.14
C THR A 220 -13.15 8.23 -7.54
N ALA A 221 -13.34 7.89 -6.27
CA ALA A 221 -12.67 6.78 -5.60
C ALA A 221 -12.93 5.45 -6.33
N LEU A 222 -14.19 5.16 -6.69
CA LEU A 222 -14.56 3.97 -7.44
C LEU A 222 -13.97 3.92 -8.86
N ARG A 223 -13.77 5.07 -9.51
CA ARG A 223 -13.16 5.17 -10.85
C ARG A 223 -11.63 5.26 -10.84
N SER A 224 -11.04 5.64 -9.71
CA SER A 224 -9.60 5.96 -9.59
C SER A 224 -8.76 4.79 -9.11
N ASN A 225 -9.28 3.56 -9.17
CA ASN A 225 -8.50 2.32 -8.97
C ASN A 225 -7.26 2.21 -9.87
N ASP A 226 -7.08 3.12 -10.84
CA ASP A 226 -6.02 3.11 -11.84
C ASP A 226 -4.82 4.04 -11.56
N SER A 227 -4.86 5.02 -10.62
CA SER A 227 -3.64 5.78 -10.24
C SER A 227 -3.71 6.55 -8.90
N THR A 228 -2.59 6.55 -8.15
CA THR A 228 -2.39 7.32 -6.90
C THR A 228 -2.57 8.83 -7.09
N GLU A 229 -2.12 9.39 -8.22
CA GLU A 229 -2.29 10.81 -8.54
C GLU A 229 -3.77 11.21 -8.69
N ALA A 230 -4.59 10.33 -9.30
CA ALA A 230 -6.03 10.57 -9.42
C ALA A 230 -6.74 10.48 -8.06
N MET A 231 -6.27 9.59 -7.18
CA MET A 231 -6.80 9.44 -5.83
C MET A 231 -6.44 10.61 -4.92
N GLU A 232 -5.19 11.09 -4.96
CA GLU A 232 -4.78 12.32 -4.27
C GLU A 232 -5.56 13.53 -4.78
N ALA A 233 -5.78 13.63 -6.10
CA ALA A 233 -6.63 14.68 -6.67
C ALA A 233 -8.10 14.56 -6.22
N ALA A 234 -8.62 13.33 -6.10
CA ALA A 234 -9.97 13.07 -5.60
C ALA A 234 -10.13 13.49 -4.13
N PHE A 235 -9.10 13.21 -3.33
CA PHE A 235 -9.03 13.59 -1.93
C PHE A 235 -8.96 15.12 -1.77
N LEU A 236 -8.03 15.79 -2.46
CA LEU A 236 -7.91 17.25 -2.44
C LEU A 236 -9.15 17.97 -3.01
N GLY A 237 -9.94 17.30 -3.84
CA GLY A 237 -11.19 17.82 -4.39
C GLY A 237 -12.39 17.77 -3.44
N GLN A 238 -12.22 17.28 -2.21
CA GLN A 238 -13.30 17.19 -1.22
C GLN A 238 -13.56 18.51 -0.50
N ASP A 239 -14.79 18.64 0.00
CA ASP A 239 -15.22 19.74 0.85
C ASP A 239 -15.87 19.17 2.12
N CYS A 240 -15.04 18.95 3.15
CA CYS A 240 -15.46 18.30 4.39
C CYS A 240 -14.65 18.78 5.62
N LEU A 241 -15.23 18.57 6.80
CA LEU A 241 -14.50 18.55 8.07
C LEU A 241 -14.24 17.09 8.42
N PHE A 242 -13.09 16.78 9.01
CA PHE A 242 -12.75 15.43 9.39
C PHE A 242 -12.25 15.31 10.82
N VAL A 243 -12.51 14.14 11.40
CA VAL A 243 -11.93 13.69 12.66
C VAL A 243 -11.38 12.29 12.43
N THR A 244 -10.07 12.12 12.51
CA THR A 244 -9.39 10.82 12.44
C THR A 244 -8.83 10.46 13.82
N PHE A 245 -8.55 9.17 14.04
CA PHE A 245 -8.06 8.67 15.32
C PHE A 245 -6.79 7.87 15.09
N ASP A 246 -5.67 8.44 15.52
CA ASP A 246 -4.37 7.82 15.34
C ASP A 246 -3.91 7.13 16.64
N SER A 247 -3.25 6.00 16.50
CA SER A 247 -2.60 5.32 17.63
C SER A 247 -1.09 5.63 17.59
N PRO A 248 -0.49 6.10 18.69
CA PRO A 248 0.93 6.47 18.72
C PRO A 248 1.90 5.26 18.66
N GLU A 249 1.41 4.01 18.66
CA GLU A 249 2.26 2.80 18.78
C GLU A 249 2.12 1.78 17.64
N GLY A 250 1.54 2.09 16.48
CA GLY A 250 1.14 1.01 15.55
C GLY A 250 1.21 1.29 14.05
N GLU A 251 2.41 1.41 13.48
CA GLU A 251 2.66 0.97 12.10
C GLU A 251 3.87 0.00 11.99
N ASP A 252 4.21 -0.67 13.09
CA ASP A 252 5.11 -1.84 13.04
C ASP A 252 4.28 -3.13 12.93
N GLU A 253 4.38 -3.78 11.77
CA GLU A 253 3.87 -5.11 11.41
C GLU A 253 2.35 -5.35 11.42
N PHE A 254 1.83 -5.62 10.21
CA PHE A 254 0.56 -6.31 9.92
C PHE A 254 0.21 -7.39 10.95
N THR A 255 -0.53 -7.00 11.99
CA THR A 255 -1.21 -7.91 12.88
C THR A 255 -2.66 -7.44 12.99
N LEU A 256 -3.58 -8.23 12.47
CA LEU A 256 -5.04 -8.07 12.57
C LEU A 256 -5.52 -8.22 14.02
N SER A 257 -5.08 -7.33 14.90
CA SER A 257 -5.57 -7.22 16.27
C SER A 257 -6.23 -5.87 16.40
N LEU A 258 -7.53 -5.88 16.71
CA LEU A 258 -8.27 -4.68 17.13
C LEU A 258 -7.41 -3.89 18.12
N PRO A 259 -7.23 -2.57 17.95
CA PRO A 259 -6.43 -1.79 18.88
C PRO A 259 -7.00 -1.98 20.28
N SER A 260 -6.11 -2.44 21.18
CA SER A 260 -6.36 -2.54 22.61
C SER A 260 -6.90 -1.20 23.09
N THR A 261 -7.97 -1.20 23.89
CA THR A 261 -8.59 0.00 24.50
C THR A 261 -7.68 0.79 25.47
N GLU A 262 -6.37 0.58 25.43
CA GLU A 262 -5.38 1.09 26.41
C GLU A 262 -4.19 1.83 25.77
N GLY A 263 -4.13 1.97 24.43
CA GLY A 263 -3.23 2.95 23.79
C GLY A 263 -3.82 4.36 23.85
N GLU A 264 -2.99 5.39 24.05
CA GLU A 264 -3.41 6.81 24.01
C GLU A 264 -3.79 7.20 22.58
N ILE A 265 -5.00 6.83 22.14
CA ILE A 265 -5.54 7.26 20.86
C ILE A 265 -5.83 8.76 20.92
N GLU A 266 -5.24 9.50 20.00
CA GLU A 266 -5.40 10.95 19.90
C GLU A 266 -6.28 11.30 18.69
N PRO A 267 -7.34 12.11 18.87
CA PRO A 267 -8.14 12.59 17.76
C PRO A 267 -7.39 13.69 17.00
N VAL A 268 -7.33 13.57 15.69
CA VAL A 268 -6.77 14.58 14.78
C VAL A 268 -7.92 15.27 14.05
N PHE A 269 -7.88 16.59 14.01
CA PHE A 269 -8.93 17.42 13.43
C PHE A 269 -8.42 18.17 12.21
N GLY A 270 -9.29 18.33 11.21
CA GLY A 270 -8.95 19.17 10.07
C GLY A 270 -10.13 19.52 9.18
N SER A 271 -9.84 20.41 8.24
CA SER A 271 -10.74 20.93 7.23
C SER A 271 -10.12 20.69 5.87
N LEU A 272 -10.91 20.19 4.93
CA LEU A 272 -10.51 19.94 3.55
C LEU A 272 -11.43 20.75 2.66
N HIS A 273 -10.85 21.59 1.80
CA HIS A 273 -11.60 22.39 0.86
C HIS A 273 -10.90 22.44 -0.50
N PRO A 274 -11.61 22.35 -1.64
CA PRO A 274 -10.98 22.16 -2.95
C PRO A 274 -10.05 23.29 -3.39
N LEU A 275 -10.26 24.50 -2.86
CA LEU A 275 -9.44 25.69 -3.18
C LEU A 275 -8.39 26.00 -2.11
N GLU A 276 -8.54 25.47 -0.89
CA GLU A 276 -7.63 25.75 0.23
C GLU A 276 -6.69 24.57 0.52
N GLY A 277 -7.02 23.37 0.03
CA GLY A 277 -6.34 22.13 0.36
C GLY A 277 -6.74 21.62 1.74
N MET A 278 -5.87 20.77 2.31
CA MET A 278 -6.01 20.27 3.67
C MET A 278 -5.46 21.28 4.67
N ARG A 279 -6.26 21.62 5.67
CA ARG A 279 -5.87 22.40 6.85
C ARG A 279 -5.98 21.52 8.09
N ALA A 280 -4.87 21.28 8.77
CA ALA A 280 -4.83 20.64 10.10
C ALA A 280 -5.13 21.63 11.24
N VAL A 281 -5.87 22.71 10.95
CA VAL A 281 -6.26 23.76 11.89
C VAL A 281 -7.70 24.17 11.59
N LEU A 282 -8.53 24.19 12.63
CA LEU A 282 -9.91 24.65 12.55
C LEU A 282 -10.05 26.08 13.06
N ASP A 283 -10.88 26.86 12.37
CA ASP A 283 -11.30 28.18 12.87
C ASP A 283 -12.40 28.07 13.95
N GLU A 284 -12.72 29.15 14.65
CA GLU A 284 -13.70 29.18 15.75
C GLU A 284 -15.10 28.67 15.31
N GLU A 285 -15.57 29.10 14.14
CA GLU A 285 -16.87 28.69 13.61
C GLU A 285 -16.87 27.21 13.16
N GLU A 286 -15.77 26.75 12.54
CA GLU A 286 -15.61 25.34 12.14
C GLU A 286 -15.56 24.43 13.36
N ALA A 287 -14.83 24.83 14.41
CA ALA A 287 -14.74 24.11 15.67
C ALA A 287 -16.07 24.06 16.41
N ALA A 288 -16.82 25.17 16.46
CA ALA A 288 -18.15 25.23 17.07
C ALA A 288 -19.16 24.32 16.34
N ALA A 289 -19.16 24.36 15.00
CA ALA A 289 -20.04 23.52 14.19
C ALA A 289 -19.70 22.03 14.35
N LEU A 290 -18.41 21.69 14.40
CA LEU A 290 -17.95 20.32 14.60
C LEU A 290 -18.29 19.79 16.00
N GLU A 291 -18.07 20.60 17.04
CA GLU A 291 -18.42 20.26 18.43
C GLU A 291 -19.91 19.94 18.55
N ALA A 292 -20.76 20.84 18.03
CA ALA A 292 -22.20 20.69 18.12
C ALA A 292 -22.70 19.47 17.33
N SER A 293 -22.07 19.20 16.18
CA SER A 293 -22.37 18.04 15.32
C SER A 293 -21.95 16.72 15.97
N LEU A 294 -20.75 16.64 16.56
CA LEU A 294 -20.28 15.47 17.29
C LEU A 294 -21.15 15.18 18.52
N GLU A 295 -21.53 16.20 19.28
CA GLU A 295 -22.45 16.03 20.42
C GLU A 295 -23.82 15.49 19.98
N ALA A 296 -24.38 16.03 18.89
CA ALA A 296 -25.64 15.57 18.34
C ALA A 296 -25.54 14.12 17.84
N LEU A 297 -24.44 13.78 17.15
CA LEU A 297 -24.14 12.42 16.68
C LEU A 297 -24.02 11.44 17.85
N ASN A 298 -23.24 11.77 18.89
CA ASN A 298 -23.06 10.91 20.06
C ASN A 298 -24.38 10.62 20.76
N ARG A 299 -25.25 11.63 20.92
CA ARG A 299 -26.59 11.44 21.47
C ARG A 299 -27.47 10.57 20.57
N PHE A 300 -27.41 10.78 19.26
CA PHE A 300 -28.14 9.99 18.28
C PHE A 300 -27.74 8.51 18.30
N LEU A 301 -26.44 8.23 18.26
CA LEU A 301 -25.88 6.87 18.33
C LEU A 301 -26.25 6.18 19.65
N LYS A 302 -26.16 6.87 20.79
CA LYS A 302 -26.60 6.33 22.08
C LYS A 302 -28.09 5.97 22.07
N GLN A 303 -28.93 6.84 21.54
CA GLN A 303 -30.38 6.65 21.49
C GLN A 303 -30.80 5.49 20.58
N HIS A 304 -30.13 5.29 19.44
CA HIS A 304 -30.53 4.32 18.42
C HIS A 304 -29.57 3.14 18.22
N SER A 305 -28.53 2.99 19.05
CA SER A 305 -27.55 1.88 19.02
C SER A 305 -28.15 0.49 18.79
N ARG A 306 -29.23 0.15 19.49
CA ARG A 306 -29.91 -1.16 19.34
C ARG A 306 -30.51 -1.40 17.96
N LYS A 307 -30.83 -0.34 17.22
CA LYS A 307 -31.42 -0.44 15.87
C LYS A 307 -30.34 -0.70 14.81
N PHE A 308 -29.13 -0.19 15.01
CA PHE A 308 -28.00 -0.44 14.10
C PHE A 308 -27.35 -1.81 14.31
N ALA A 309 -27.50 -2.42 15.49
CA ALA A 309 -26.95 -3.74 15.79
C ALA A 309 -27.53 -4.89 14.94
N GLY A 310 -28.66 -4.69 14.25
CA GLY A 310 -29.31 -5.71 13.41
C GLY A 310 -28.82 -5.76 11.96
N GLY A 311 -27.87 -4.91 11.57
CA GLY A 311 -27.42 -4.79 10.17
C GLY A 311 -28.39 -4.05 9.25
N GLU A 312 -29.53 -3.57 9.77
CA GLU A 312 -30.47 -2.73 9.05
C GLU A 312 -30.11 -1.24 9.22
N PHE A 313 -30.28 -0.44 8.16
CA PHE A 313 -30.12 1.02 8.20
C PHE A 313 -31.48 1.72 8.03
N PRO A 314 -32.33 1.78 9.07
CA PRO A 314 -33.67 2.32 8.96
C PRO A 314 -33.67 3.85 8.86
N LYS A 315 -34.73 4.42 8.27
CA LYS A 315 -35.00 5.87 8.27
C LYS A 315 -35.33 6.36 9.68
N LEU A 316 -34.41 7.06 10.30
CA LEU A 316 -34.47 7.59 11.65
C LEU A 316 -34.23 9.09 11.61
N SER A 317 -34.88 9.82 12.51
CA SER A 317 -34.69 11.27 12.67
C SER A 317 -34.84 11.62 14.14
N SER A 318 -33.95 12.45 14.67
CA SER A 318 -34.04 12.94 16.05
C SER A 318 -33.49 14.36 16.14
N ARG A 319 -34.16 15.20 16.92
CA ARG A 319 -33.80 16.60 17.07
C ARG A 319 -33.27 16.84 18.48
N PHE A 320 -32.09 17.42 18.58
CA PHE A 320 -31.41 17.70 19.83
C PHE A 320 -31.23 19.21 20.00
N ARG A 321 -31.29 19.65 21.27
CA ARG A 321 -30.90 21.00 21.66
C ARG A 321 -29.50 20.93 22.24
N ILE A 322 -28.55 21.57 21.57
CA ILE A 322 -27.13 21.54 21.93
C ILE A 322 -26.73 22.92 22.45
N PRO A 323 -26.13 23.03 23.64
CA PRO A 323 -25.54 24.29 24.09
C PRO A 323 -24.36 24.64 23.18
N THR A 324 -24.14 25.93 22.94
CA THR A 324 -23.02 26.40 22.12
C THR A 324 -22.34 27.57 22.82
N HIS A 325 -21.07 27.77 22.49
CA HIS A 325 -20.23 28.89 22.93
C HIS A 325 -20.43 30.15 22.07
N ASP A 326 -21.35 30.12 21.10
CA ASP A 326 -21.67 31.23 20.23
C ASP A 326 -22.17 32.48 21.01
N PRO A 327 -21.60 33.68 20.78
CA PRO A 327 -22.03 34.91 21.43
C PRO A 327 -23.49 35.31 21.11
N ASP A 328 -24.02 34.93 19.93
CA ASP A 328 -25.35 35.31 19.45
C ASP A 328 -26.45 34.29 19.81
N ALA A 329 -26.09 33.05 20.12
CA ALA A 329 -27.03 31.98 20.45
C ALA A 329 -26.58 31.14 21.65
N LYS A 330 -27.42 31.00 22.69
CA LYS A 330 -27.09 30.13 23.84
C LYS A 330 -27.25 28.63 23.57
N SER A 331 -27.96 28.27 22.51
CA SER A 331 -28.21 26.88 22.13
C SER A 331 -28.71 26.78 20.70
N VAL A 332 -28.23 25.80 19.95
CA VAL A 332 -28.66 25.50 18.58
C VAL A 332 -29.50 24.23 18.58
N TYR A 333 -30.45 24.15 17.66
CA TYR A 333 -31.24 22.93 17.43
C TYR A 333 -30.69 22.18 16.24
N ILE A 334 -30.16 20.98 16.48
CA ILE A 334 -29.57 20.14 15.45
C ILE A 334 -30.47 18.92 15.22
N THR A 335 -30.75 18.61 13.96
CA THR A 335 -31.50 17.41 13.58
C THR A 335 -30.56 16.40 12.96
N VAL A 336 -30.51 15.20 13.53
CA VAL A 336 -29.72 14.08 12.97
C VAL A 336 -30.70 13.09 12.34
N SER A 337 -30.44 12.70 11.10
CA SER A 337 -31.27 11.76 10.34
C SER A 337 -30.45 10.80 9.50
N THR A 338 -30.88 9.55 9.40
CA THR A 338 -30.29 8.57 8.46
C THR A 338 -30.94 8.70 7.09
N LEU A 339 -30.13 8.55 6.03
CA LEU A 339 -30.58 8.67 4.64
C LEU A 339 -30.47 7.33 3.89
N PRO A 340 -31.30 6.33 4.21
CA PRO A 340 -31.21 5.00 3.57
C PRO A 340 -31.33 5.05 2.06
N ASP A 341 -32.21 5.90 1.53
CA ASP A 341 -32.44 6.06 0.09
C ASP A 341 -31.12 6.44 -0.65
N ILE A 342 -30.29 7.29 -0.02
CA ILE A 342 -28.99 7.71 -0.56
C ILE A 342 -27.93 6.64 -0.28
N SER A 343 -27.95 6.01 0.89
CA SER A 343 -27.02 4.93 1.22
C SER A 343 -27.14 3.74 0.25
N GLU A 344 -28.37 3.39 -0.17
CA GLU A 344 -28.63 2.36 -1.18
C GLU A 344 -28.10 2.78 -2.55
N GLU A 345 -28.28 4.04 -2.95
CA GLU A 345 -27.68 4.58 -4.18
C GLU A 345 -26.14 4.52 -4.13
N MET A 346 -25.54 4.87 -2.99
CA MET A 346 -24.09 4.79 -2.80
C MET A 346 -23.57 3.34 -2.85
N LEU A 347 -24.33 2.39 -2.31
CA LEU A 347 -24.00 0.96 -2.38
C LEU A 347 -24.09 0.45 -3.82
N ALA A 348 -25.18 0.77 -4.52
CA ALA A 348 -25.38 0.39 -5.92
C ALA A 348 -24.29 0.94 -6.84
N MET A 349 -23.83 2.19 -6.63
CA MET A 349 -22.69 2.75 -7.37
C MET A 349 -21.41 1.92 -7.20
N GLY A 350 -21.18 1.36 -6.00
CA GLY A 350 -20.05 0.46 -5.73
C GLY A 350 -20.20 -0.87 -6.44
N GLU A 351 -21.38 -1.50 -6.34
CA GLU A 351 -21.69 -2.76 -7.02
C GLU A 351 -21.63 -2.64 -8.55
N GLU A 352 -22.07 -1.51 -9.11
CA GLU A 352 -21.98 -1.23 -10.56
C GLU A 352 -20.52 -1.06 -11.01
N ALA A 353 -19.68 -0.39 -10.22
CA ALA A 353 -18.25 -0.27 -10.51
C ALA A 353 -17.55 -1.63 -10.43
N GLU A 354 -17.87 -2.45 -9.42
CA GLU A 354 -17.37 -3.83 -9.31
C GLU A 354 -17.84 -4.70 -10.48
N ALA A 355 -19.11 -4.55 -10.90
CA ALA A 355 -19.68 -5.26 -12.04
C ALA A 355 -19.09 -4.80 -13.39
N GLU A 356 -18.71 -3.53 -13.54
CA GLU A 356 -17.98 -3.02 -14.71
C GLU A 356 -16.51 -3.49 -14.74
N THR A 357 -15.88 -3.69 -13.57
CA THR A 357 -14.60 -4.42 -13.47
C THR A 357 -14.74 -5.94 -13.63
N GLY A 358 -15.98 -6.43 -13.75
CA GLY A 358 -16.42 -7.72 -14.27
C GLY A 358 -15.67 -8.94 -13.72
N GLU A 359 -16.27 -9.62 -12.72
CA GLU A 359 -15.98 -11.02 -12.34
C GLU A 359 -14.56 -11.50 -12.70
N MET A 360 -13.52 -10.78 -12.26
CA MET A 360 -12.16 -11.26 -12.49
C MET A 360 -11.99 -12.50 -11.62
N PRO A 361 -11.75 -13.68 -12.21
CA PRO A 361 -11.67 -14.90 -11.43
C PRO A 361 -10.50 -14.78 -10.44
N TYR A 362 -10.81 -14.91 -9.16
CA TYR A 362 -9.82 -14.85 -8.09
C TYR A 362 -8.71 -15.89 -8.34
N ILE A 363 -7.47 -15.41 -8.46
CA ILE A 363 -6.29 -16.27 -8.57
C ILE A 363 -5.79 -16.56 -7.17
N ARG A 364 -5.78 -17.84 -6.80
CA ARG A 364 -5.31 -18.30 -5.49
C ARG A 364 -3.84 -18.69 -5.54
N ASP A 365 -3.06 -18.24 -4.56
CA ASP A 365 -1.63 -18.60 -4.43
C ASP A 365 -1.34 -19.66 -3.35
N ASP A 366 -2.38 -20.30 -2.79
CA ASP A 366 -2.23 -21.19 -1.64
C ASP A 366 -2.00 -22.68 -2.01
N LEU A 367 -2.13 -23.03 -3.30
CA LEU A 367 -2.04 -24.42 -3.76
C LEU A 367 -0.60 -24.97 -3.74
N VAL A 368 0.38 -24.14 -4.13
CA VAL A 368 1.78 -24.56 -4.23
C VAL A 368 2.51 -24.20 -2.94
N PRO A 369 2.97 -25.19 -2.15
CA PRO A 369 3.59 -24.90 -0.87
C PRO A 369 4.91 -24.14 -1.00
N ASP A 370 5.19 -23.27 -0.02
CA ASP A 370 6.49 -22.58 0.07
C ASP A 370 7.67 -23.55 0.01
N ASN A 371 8.74 -23.09 -0.64
CA ASN A 371 9.98 -23.82 -0.90
C ASN A 371 9.83 -25.05 -1.80
N SER A 372 8.75 -25.17 -2.59
CA SER A 372 8.63 -26.21 -3.61
C SER A 372 9.59 -25.97 -4.77
N PHE A 373 10.09 -27.05 -5.38
CA PHE A 373 10.89 -26.96 -6.59
C PHE A 373 10.00 -27.13 -7.81
N LEU A 374 10.01 -26.12 -8.69
CA LEU A 374 9.22 -26.07 -9.92
C LEU A 374 10.12 -26.28 -11.13
N SER A 375 9.68 -27.09 -12.09
CA SER A 375 10.39 -27.22 -13.36
C SER A 375 9.47 -27.57 -14.52
N LEU A 376 9.84 -27.06 -15.71
CA LEU A 376 9.21 -27.37 -16.98
C LEU A 376 9.99 -28.47 -17.69
N GLY A 377 9.37 -29.63 -17.81
CA GLY A 377 10.02 -30.87 -18.27
C GLY A 377 9.31 -31.53 -19.46
N VAL A 378 9.88 -32.67 -19.85
CA VAL A 378 9.23 -33.63 -20.74
C VAL A 378 9.43 -35.02 -20.15
N ILE A 379 8.37 -35.81 -20.10
CA ILE A 379 8.43 -37.20 -19.64
C ILE A 379 8.25 -38.12 -20.85
N PRO A 380 9.22 -39.01 -21.13
CA PRO A 380 9.09 -39.98 -22.20
C PRO A 380 7.82 -40.83 -22.05
N TRP A 381 7.20 -41.22 -23.17
CA TRP A 381 5.94 -41.98 -23.16
C TRP A 381 6.03 -43.28 -22.34
N GLU A 382 7.15 -44.01 -22.46
CA GLU A 382 7.41 -45.22 -21.67
C GLU A 382 7.43 -44.94 -20.16
N THR A 383 8.01 -43.81 -19.76
CA THR A 383 8.07 -43.38 -18.35
C THR A 383 6.70 -42.92 -17.87
N LEU A 384 5.93 -42.24 -18.72
CA LEU A 384 4.56 -41.82 -18.41
C LEU A 384 3.67 -43.04 -18.10
N ASP A 385 3.76 -44.10 -18.90
CA ASP A 385 2.98 -45.32 -18.67
C ASP A 385 3.37 -46.04 -17.37
N LEU A 386 4.63 -45.94 -16.93
CA LEU A 386 5.05 -46.42 -15.62
C LEU A 386 4.45 -45.59 -14.47
N ILE A 387 4.39 -44.27 -14.63
CA ILE A 387 3.81 -43.36 -13.62
C ILE A 387 2.30 -43.57 -13.50
N ARG A 388 1.59 -43.72 -14.63
CA ARG A 388 0.15 -44.02 -14.66
C ARG A 388 -0.23 -45.25 -13.83
N ASN A 389 0.66 -46.25 -13.78
CA ASN A 389 0.47 -47.48 -13.03
C ASN A 389 1.01 -47.43 -11.59
N GLY A 390 1.89 -46.47 -11.28
CA GLY A 390 2.65 -46.43 -10.03
C GLY A 390 2.39 -45.22 -9.12
N ALA A 391 1.69 -44.19 -9.59
CA ALA A 391 1.37 -42.99 -8.81
C ALA A 391 0.23 -43.26 -7.81
N ASP A 392 0.29 -42.60 -6.65
CA ASP A 392 -0.78 -42.66 -5.64
C ASP A 392 -2.09 -42.05 -6.18
N HIS A 393 -1.98 -41.07 -7.09
CA HIS A 393 -3.11 -40.50 -7.80
C HIS A 393 -2.81 -40.26 -9.28
N TYR A 394 -3.77 -40.62 -10.13
CA TYR A 394 -3.72 -40.41 -11.56
C TYR A 394 -5.07 -39.88 -12.06
N GLN A 395 -5.04 -38.73 -12.74
CA GLN A 395 -6.16 -38.19 -13.49
C GLN A 395 -5.87 -38.33 -14.99
N ALA A 396 -6.71 -39.10 -15.67
CA ALA A 396 -6.61 -39.35 -17.11
C ALA A 396 -7.40 -38.33 -17.93
N VAL A 397 -6.94 -38.05 -19.15
CA VAL A 397 -7.75 -37.39 -20.19
C VAL A 397 -8.08 -38.39 -21.30
N GLU A 398 -9.28 -38.30 -21.86
CA GLU A 398 -9.90 -39.37 -22.66
C GLU A 398 -9.02 -39.90 -23.81
N LYS A 399 -8.20 -39.08 -24.48
CA LYS A 399 -7.14 -39.51 -25.43
C LYS A 399 -6.02 -38.46 -25.61
N ILE A 400 -4.81 -38.76 -25.12
CA ILE A 400 -3.61 -37.97 -25.44
C ILE A 400 -3.00 -38.43 -26.77
N THR A 401 -2.68 -37.46 -27.65
CA THR A 401 -1.91 -37.75 -28.86
C THR A 401 -0.44 -37.97 -28.49
N GLN A 402 0.02 -39.22 -28.57
CA GLN A 402 1.43 -39.55 -28.39
C GLN A 402 2.24 -39.08 -29.61
N ALA A 403 2.94 -37.96 -29.48
CA ALA A 403 3.74 -37.37 -30.53
C ALA A 403 5.00 -36.69 -29.96
N GLY A 404 6.13 -36.82 -30.66
CA GLY A 404 7.42 -36.32 -30.19
C GLY A 404 8.02 -37.17 -29.06
N ASP A 405 9.00 -36.60 -28.35
CA ASP A 405 9.85 -37.34 -27.40
C ASP A 405 9.17 -37.65 -26.04
N GLY A 406 7.96 -37.15 -25.81
CA GLY A 406 7.22 -37.35 -24.55
C GLY A 406 6.16 -36.29 -24.30
N LEU A 407 5.44 -36.43 -23.16
CA LEU A 407 4.45 -35.46 -22.71
C LEU A 407 5.15 -34.27 -22.03
N PRO A 408 4.86 -33.01 -22.42
CA PRO A 408 5.30 -31.85 -21.66
C PRO A 408 4.62 -31.85 -20.28
N VAL A 409 5.43 -31.80 -19.20
CA VAL A 409 4.93 -31.77 -17.81
C VAL A 409 5.50 -30.62 -16.97
N ILE A 410 4.64 -30.02 -16.14
CA ILE A 410 5.07 -29.17 -15.02
C ILE A 410 5.31 -30.09 -13.85
N MET A 411 6.48 -29.98 -13.21
CA MET A 411 6.80 -30.80 -12.05
C MET A 411 6.91 -29.93 -10.81
N ILE A 412 6.10 -30.25 -9.80
CA ILE A 412 6.12 -29.65 -8.48
C ILE A 412 6.68 -30.69 -7.51
N GLN A 413 7.89 -30.43 -7.00
CA GLN A 413 8.54 -31.31 -6.03
C GLN A 413 8.55 -30.66 -4.64
N THR A 414 7.98 -31.33 -3.65
CA THR A 414 7.86 -30.81 -2.28
C THR A 414 8.04 -31.91 -1.22
N SER A 415 7.78 -31.63 0.06
CA SER A 415 7.79 -32.65 1.11
C SER A 415 6.62 -33.62 0.95
N ARG A 416 6.76 -34.87 1.42
CA ARG A 416 5.70 -35.88 1.24
C ARG A 416 4.33 -35.45 1.82
N PRO A 417 4.22 -34.86 3.02
CA PRO A 417 2.93 -34.37 3.53
C PRO A 417 2.34 -33.25 2.67
N LYS A 418 3.17 -32.28 2.26
CA LYS A 418 2.76 -31.15 1.41
C LYS A 418 2.29 -31.61 0.02
N ALA A 419 2.98 -32.58 -0.58
CA ALA A 419 2.62 -33.16 -1.87
C ALA A 419 1.26 -33.88 -1.82
N LYS A 420 0.97 -34.58 -0.72
CA LYS A 420 -0.35 -35.19 -0.51
C LYS A 420 -1.45 -34.14 -0.35
N SER A 421 -1.18 -33.07 0.40
CA SER A 421 -2.12 -31.95 0.56
C SER A 421 -2.49 -31.32 -0.78
N LEU A 422 -1.50 -31.03 -1.63
CA LEU A 422 -1.71 -30.47 -2.96
C LEU A 422 -2.57 -31.40 -3.83
N ILE A 423 -2.30 -32.71 -3.81
CA ILE A 423 -3.10 -33.70 -4.56
C ILE A 423 -4.54 -33.73 -4.06
N GLU A 424 -4.79 -33.69 -2.75
CA GLU A 424 -6.15 -33.68 -2.21
C GLU A 424 -6.90 -32.38 -2.53
N GLN A 425 -6.25 -31.22 -2.43
CA GLN A 425 -6.86 -29.94 -2.82
C GLN A 425 -7.26 -29.93 -4.31
N LEU A 426 -6.42 -30.44 -5.21
CA LEU A 426 -6.78 -30.57 -6.62
C LEU A 426 -7.93 -31.54 -6.84
N LYS A 427 -8.05 -32.62 -6.06
CA LYS A 427 -9.19 -33.55 -6.14
C LYS A 427 -10.47 -32.89 -5.64
N GLU A 428 -10.41 -32.13 -4.55
CA GLU A 428 -11.55 -31.39 -4.00
C GLU A 428 -12.05 -30.33 -4.99
N ALA A 429 -11.16 -29.68 -5.73
CA ALA A 429 -11.46 -28.77 -6.85
C ALA A 429 -11.93 -29.50 -8.14
N GLY A 430 -12.26 -30.79 -8.05
CA GLY A 430 -12.76 -31.59 -9.17
C GLY A 430 -11.70 -32.04 -10.17
N GLY A 431 -10.41 -31.81 -9.90
CA GLY A 431 -9.29 -32.16 -10.76
C GLY A 431 -8.78 -31.01 -11.62
N LEU A 432 -7.74 -31.28 -12.41
CA LEU A 432 -7.07 -30.28 -13.26
C LEU A 432 -7.68 -30.26 -14.67
N LYS A 433 -8.22 -29.12 -15.08
CA LYS A 433 -8.79 -28.89 -16.43
C LYS A 433 -7.72 -28.43 -17.41
N GLY A 434 -6.89 -27.48 -16.99
CA GLY A 434 -5.91 -26.84 -17.87
C GLY A 434 -4.72 -26.24 -17.16
N ILE A 435 -3.66 -25.98 -17.93
CA ILE A 435 -2.43 -25.31 -17.50
C ILE A 435 -2.17 -24.17 -18.48
N CYS A 436 -1.94 -22.97 -17.96
CA CYS A 436 -1.66 -21.79 -18.77
C CYS A 436 -0.46 -21.02 -18.23
N PHE A 437 0.08 -20.15 -19.08
CA PHE A 437 0.86 -19.01 -18.61
C PHE A 437 0.23 -17.73 -19.16
N ASN A 438 -0.05 -16.80 -18.26
CA ASN A 438 -0.69 -15.54 -18.55
C ASN A 438 0.30 -14.39 -18.35
N PRO A 439 0.37 -13.40 -19.26
CA PRO A 439 1.27 -12.27 -19.06
C PRO A 439 0.83 -11.42 -17.86
N GLY A 440 1.81 -11.00 -17.07
CA GLY A 440 1.69 -10.04 -15.99
C GLY A 440 2.62 -8.85 -16.21
N GLU A 441 2.30 -7.69 -15.67
CA GLU A 441 3.18 -6.52 -15.66
C GLU A 441 3.14 -5.79 -14.32
N ASP A 442 4.30 -5.32 -13.87
CA ASP A 442 4.41 -4.37 -12.76
C ASP A 442 4.48 -2.95 -13.36
N PRO A 443 3.43 -2.13 -13.21
CA PRO A 443 3.40 -0.78 -13.75
C PRO A 443 4.40 0.17 -13.07
N TYR A 444 4.88 -0.15 -11.86
CA TYR A 444 5.82 0.68 -11.10
C TYR A 444 7.28 0.29 -11.38
N GLY A 445 7.57 -1.01 -11.39
CA GLY A 445 8.91 -1.56 -11.67
C GLY A 445 9.26 -1.62 -13.16
N GLY A 446 8.25 -1.62 -14.04
CA GLY A 446 8.42 -1.81 -15.49
C GLY A 446 8.81 -3.24 -15.90
N ASP A 447 8.79 -4.17 -14.94
CA ASP A 447 9.07 -5.58 -15.17
C ASP A 447 7.84 -6.32 -15.68
N ARG A 448 8.06 -7.29 -16.58
CA ARG A 448 7.01 -8.15 -17.15
C ARG A 448 7.21 -9.57 -16.67
N TYR A 449 6.11 -10.21 -16.32
CA TYR A 449 6.07 -11.55 -15.76
C TYR A 449 5.23 -12.48 -16.64
N ASP A 450 5.54 -13.76 -16.56
CA ASP A 450 4.78 -14.87 -17.14
C ASP A 450 4.22 -15.65 -15.95
N LEU A 451 2.93 -15.48 -15.66
CA LEU A 451 2.25 -16.06 -14.50
C LEU A 451 1.77 -17.47 -14.85
N GLY A 452 2.32 -18.47 -14.18
CA GLY A 452 1.92 -19.86 -14.35
C GLY A 452 0.63 -20.17 -13.60
N LEU A 453 -0.43 -20.53 -14.32
CA LEU A 453 -1.75 -20.82 -13.77
C LEU A 453 -2.19 -22.28 -13.99
N LEU A 454 -2.79 -22.89 -12.98
CA LEU A 454 -3.52 -24.16 -13.03
C LEU A 454 -5.01 -23.86 -12.96
N GLN A 455 -5.79 -24.30 -13.95
CA GLN A 455 -7.24 -24.20 -13.95
C GLN A 455 -7.85 -25.53 -13.50
N ALA A 456 -8.63 -25.52 -12.42
CA ALA A 456 -9.38 -26.68 -11.96
C ALA A 456 -10.68 -26.90 -12.74
N ASN A 457 -11.36 -28.03 -12.53
CA ASN A 457 -12.66 -28.29 -13.16
C ASN A 457 -13.81 -27.45 -12.57
N THR A 458 -13.62 -26.87 -11.39
CA THR A 458 -14.50 -25.84 -10.78
C THR A 458 -14.34 -24.46 -11.40
N ASP A 459 -13.46 -24.31 -12.40
CA ASP A 459 -13.02 -23.03 -12.99
C ASP A 459 -12.18 -22.13 -12.05
N ASP A 460 -11.84 -22.62 -10.85
CA ASP A 460 -10.87 -21.98 -9.96
C ASP A 460 -9.47 -21.90 -10.61
N LEU A 461 -8.79 -20.77 -10.39
CA LEU A 461 -7.43 -20.53 -10.88
C LEU A 461 -6.43 -20.54 -9.72
N TYR A 462 -5.37 -21.33 -9.87
CA TYR A 462 -4.30 -21.42 -8.89
C TYR A 462 -2.97 -20.99 -9.51
N LEU A 463 -2.31 -20.03 -8.89
CA LEU A 463 -0.94 -19.64 -9.21
C LEU A 463 0.00 -20.77 -8.80
N PHE A 464 0.87 -21.18 -9.71
CA PHE A 464 1.93 -22.14 -9.40
C PHE A 464 3.33 -21.54 -9.47
N GLY A 465 3.50 -20.35 -10.04
CA GLY A 465 4.77 -19.65 -10.06
C GLY A 465 4.75 -18.42 -10.94
N GLU A 466 5.57 -17.44 -10.57
CA GLU A 466 5.80 -16.19 -11.28
C GLU A 466 7.19 -16.22 -11.90
N PHE A 467 7.28 -15.96 -13.20
CA PHE A 467 8.54 -16.04 -13.92
C PHE A 467 8.82 -14.72 -14.64
N ASN A 468 9.98 -14.11 -14.41
CA ASN A 468 10.35 -12.89 -15.12
C ASN A 468 10.51 -13.17 -16.63
N GLU A 469 9.84 -12.40 -17.48
CA GLU A 469 9.86 -12.58 -18.94
C GLU A 469 11.27 -12.37 -19.52
N ALA A 470 12.09 -11.54 -18.88
CA ALA A 470 13.47 -11.25 -19.27
C ALA A 470 14.48 -12.34 -18.84
N ASP A 471 14.08 -13.34 -18.03
CA ASP A 471 14.97 -14.44 -17.67
C ASP A 471 15.21 -15.36 -18.90
N PRO A 472 16.44 -15.43 -19.43
CA PRO A 472 16.74 -16.26 -20.59
C PRO A 472 16.53 -17.76 -20.34
N VAL A 473 16.62 -18.23 -19.08
CA VAL A 473 16.41 -19.64 -18.73
C VAL A 473 14.93 -19.98 -18.84
N HIS A 474 14.05 -19.16 -18.24
CA HIS A 474 12.61 -19.32 -18.34
C HIS A 474 12.12 -19.17 -19.78
N SER A 475 12.49 -18.10 -20.48
CA SER A 475 12.08 -17.84 -21.86
C SER A 475 12.42 -19.02 -22.80
N ALA A 476 13.60 -19.61 -22.64
CA ALA A 476 14.00 -20.80 -23.39
C ALA A 476 13.20 -22.06 -23.01
N ALA A 477 12.88 -22.24 -21.72
CA ALA A 477 12.07 -23.35 -21.22
C ALA A 477 10.62 -23.24 -21.70
N ARG A 478 10.00 -22.05 -21.58
CA ARG A 478 8.65 -21.71 -22.05
C ARG A 478 8.50 -21.93 -23.55
N LYS A 479 9.46 -21.46 -24.36
CA LYS A 479 9.44 -21.67 -25.82
C LYS A 479 9.49 -23.17 -26.18
N LYS A 480 10.29 -23.97 -25.46
CA LYS A 480 10.34 -25.43 -25.66
C LYS A 480 9.04 -26.10 -25.22
N TRP A 481 8.45 -25.65 -24.12
CA TRP A 481 7.15 -26.10 -23.64
C TRP A 481 6.07 -25.92 -24.69
N ASP A 482 5.90 -24.70 -25.22
CA ASP A 482 4.86 -24.40 -26.21
C ASP A 482 5.03 -25.20 -27.51
N GLN A 483 6.28 -25.38 -27.96
CA GLN A 483 6.57 -26.22 -29.12
C GLN A 483 6.16 -27.68 -28.89
N ARG A 484 6.35 -28.21 -27.67
CA ARG A 484 5.97 -29.58 -27.30
C ARG A 484 4.46 -29.72 -27.16
N CYS A 485 3.79 -28.77 -26.51
CA CYS A 485 2.33 -28.72 -26.42
C CYS A 485 1.69 -28.69 -27.81
N LYS A 486 2.24 -27.93 -28.77
CA LYS A 486 1.77 -27.96 -30.17
C LYS A 486 1.91 -29.35 -30.80
N LYS A 487 3.01 -30.07 -30.55
CA LYS A 487 3.22 -31.44 -31.06
C LYS A 487 2.22 -32.44 -30.46
N THR A 488 1.90 -32.30 -29.18
CA THR A 488 0.91 -33.13 -28.47
C THR A 488 -0.53 -32.65 -28.67
N LYS A 489 -0.81 -31.75 -29.63
CA LYS A 489 -2.15 -31.16 -29.89
C LYS A 489 -2.79 -30.46 -28.68
N GLY A 490 -1.98 -29.81 -27.86
CA GLY A 490 -2.41 -29.05 -26.69
C GLY A 490 -2.57 -29.89 -25.43
N TYR A 491 -2.02 -31.11 -25.36
CA TYR A 491 -2.01 -31.90 -24.11
C TYR A 491 -0.70 -31.73 -23.34
N CYS A 492 -0.82 -31.56 -22.03
CA CYS A 492 0.29 -31.49 -21.08
C CYS A 492 -0.09 -32.19 -19.78
N GLY A 493 0.79 -32.16 -18.80
CA GLY A 493 0.46 -32.68 -17.47
C GLY A 493 1.15 -31.94 -16.33
N LEU A 494 0.68 -32.23 -15.13
CA LEU A 494 1.26 -31.83 -13.85
C LEU A 494 1.71 -33.09 -13.13
N ILE A 495 2.97 -33.12 -12.68
CA ILE A 495 3.53 -34.17 -11.85
C ILE A 495 3.83 -33.61 -10.47
N VAL A 496 3.31 -34.28 -9.45
CA VAL A 496 3.57 -33.97 -8.05
C VAL A 496 4.55 -35.02 -7.52
N ALA A 497 5.72 -34.56 -7.08
CA ALA A 497 6.79 -35.42 -6.58
C ALA A 497 7.16 -35.10 -5.13
N LYS A 498 7.59 -36.13 -4.39
CA LYS A 498 8.19 -35.98 -3.06
C LYS A 498 9.72 -35.88 -3.12
N GLY A 499 10.33 -35.36 -2.07
CA GLY A 499 11.78 -35.48 -1.85
C GLY A 499 12.57 -34.20 -2.13
N LEU A 500 12.18 -33.10 -1.48
CA LEU A 500 12.84 -31.79 -1.58
C LEU A 500 14.27 -31.75 -0.97
N THR A 501 14.57 -32.65 -0.02
CA THR A 501 15.85 -32.68 0.71
C THR A 501 16.77 -33.79 0.20
N GLY A 502 17.97 -33.43 -0.29
CA GLY A 502 19.03 -34.37 -0.68
C GLY A 502 19.28 -34.50 -2.19
N ALA A 503 19.95 -35.57 -2.61
CA ALA A 503 20.41 -35.80 -4.00
C ALA A 503 19.28 -35.98 -5.05
N SER A 504 18.02 -36.03 -4.61
CA SER A 504 16.84 -36.15 -5.48
C SER A 504 16.18 -34.81 -5.82
N ARG A 505 16.66 -33.67 -5.27
CA ARG A 505 16.11 -32.34 -5.56
C ARG A 505 16.33 -32.00 -7.04
N GLY A 506 15.24 -31.73 -7.76
CA GLY A 506 15.23 -31.43 -9.18
C GLY A 506 15.41 -32.63 -10.11
N ASN A 507 15.60 -33.83 -9.56
CA ASN A 507 15.69 -35.08 -10.32
C ASN A 507 15.01 -36.25 -9.56
N PRO A 508 13.68 -36.19 -9.34
CA PRO A 508 12.96 -37.25 -8.63
C PRO A 508 12.99 -38.56 -9.42
N LYS A 509 13.12 -39.67 -8.70
CA LYS A 509 13.00 -41.02 -9.29
C LYS A 509 11.54 -41.40 -9.47
N LEU A 510 11.26 -42.43 -10.26
CA LEU A 510 9.88 -42.93 -10.49
C LEU A 510 9.08 -43.14 -9.20
N GLY A 511 9.68 -43.73 -8.15
CA GLY A 511 9.02 -43.94 -6.85
C GLY A 511 8.81 -42.67 -5.99
N ASP A 512 9.28 -41.52 -6.48
CA ASP A 512 9.05 -40.22 -5.87
C ASP A 512 7.91 -39.45 -6.55
N MET A 513 7.47 -39.86 -7.74
CA MET A 513 6.34 -39.30 -8.45
C MET A 513 5.06 -39.91 -7.90
N ILE A 514 4.28 -39.13 -7.15
CA ILE A 514 3.11 -39.61 -6.40
C ILE A 514 1.79 -39.09 -6.93
N GLY A 515 1.79 -38.05 -7.76
CA GLY A 515 0.61 -37.56 -8.46
C GLY A 515 0.89 -37.28 -9.93
N LEU A 516 -0.04 -37.67 -10.81
CA LEU A 516 -0.04 -37.34 -12.24
C LEU A 516 -1.42 -36.81 -12.64
N PHE A 517 -1.46 -35.58 -13.14
CA PHE A 517 -2.67 -34.98 -13.71
C PHE A 517 -2.43 -34.69 -15.18
N GLU A 518 -3.21 -35.30 -16.05
CA GLU A 518 -3.24 -34.97 -17.47
C GLU A 518 -4.24 -33.82 -17.71
N ALA A 519 -3.84 -32.82 -18.48
CA ALA A 519 -4.62 -31.60 -18.70
C ALA A 519 -4.38 -31.00 -20.10
N LYS A 520 -5.16 -29.96 -20.44
CA LYS A 520 -4.93 -29.18 -21.67
C LYS A 520 -4.01 -28.00 -21.41
N ALA A 521 -3.11 -27.73 -22.34
CA ALA A 521 -2.38 -26.48 -22.40
C ALA A 521 -3.32 -25.40 -22.95
N LEU A 522 -3.63 -24.41 -22.13
CA LEU A 522 -4.48 -23.28 -22.49
C LEU A 522 -3.62 -22.09 -22.88
N THR A 523 -4.14 -21.23 -23.74
CA THR A 523 -3.56 -19.91 -24.03
C THR A 523 -4.20 -18.85 -23.15
N SER A 524 -3.52 -17.71 -22.96
CA SER A 524 -4.10 -16.55 -22.25
C SER A 524 -5.44 -16.11 -22.83
N LYS A 525 -5.63 -16.28 -24.14
CA LYS A 525 -6.90 -16.00 -24.83
C LYS A 525 -8.02 -16.98 -24.48
N ASP A 526 -7.69 -18.23 -24.14
CA ASP A 526 -8.68 -19.23 -23.73
C ASP A 526 -9.19 -18.98 -22.31
N LEU A 527 -8.38 -18.31 -21.47
CA LEU A 527 -8.74 -17.89 -20.12
C LEU A 527 -9.44 -16.52 -20.08
N GLY A 528 -9.24 -15.67 -21.09
CA GLY A 528 -9.89 -14.36 -21.18
C GLY A 528 -9.34 -13.28 -20.24
N LEU A 529 -8.25 -13.55 -19.52
CA LEU A 529 -7.72 -12.68 -18.45
C LEU A 529 -6.96 -11.44 -18.94
N GLY A 530 -6.57 -11.37 -20.20
CA GLY A 530 -5.72 -10.28 -20.70
C GLY A 530 -4.32 -10.27 -20.06
N THR A 531 -3.71 -9.08 -19.97
CA THR A 531 -2.45 -8.88 -19.23
C THR A 531 -2.82 -8.45 -17.83
N LEU A 532 -2.38 -9.22 -16.82
CA LEU A 532 -2.67 -8.91 -15.42
C LEU A 532 -1.70 -7.86 -14.92
N GLN A 533 -2.19 -6.87 -14.20
CA GLN A 533 -1.34 -5.85 -13.59
C GLN A 533 -1.11 -6.19 -12.13
N LEU A 534 0.16 -6.13 -11.70
CA LEU A 534 0.50 -6.18 -10.29
C LEU A 534 0.10 -4.84 -9.66
N THR A 535 -1.08 -4.79 -9.08
CA THR A 535 -1.48 -3.72 -8.20
C THR A 535 -1.05 -4.09 -6.78
N LEU A 536 -0.37 -3.18 -6.09
CA LEU A 536 -0.39 -3.24 -4.63
C LEU A 536 -1.86 -3.16 -4.24
N ALA A 537 -2.37 -4.22 -3.62
CA ALA A 537 -3.62 -4.15 -2.91
C ALA A 537 -3.39 -3.18 -1.76
N VAL A 538 -3.55 -1.89 -2.05
CA VAL A 538 -3.83 -0.93 -1.00
C VAL A 538 -5.31 -1.15 -0.73
N ASP A 539 -5.58 -2.21 0.02
CA ASP A 539 -6.92 -2.57 0.45
C ASP A 539 -7.39 -1.45 1.37
N TRP A 540 -7.93 -0.37 0.80
CA TRP A 540 -8.78 0.58 1.51
C TRP A 540 -10.21 0.23 1.16
N MET A 541 -10.69 -0.87 1.76
CA MET A 541 -12.07 -0.96 2.18
C MET A 541 -12.03 -1.13 3.68
#